data_AF-A0A352CJA9-F1
#
_entry.id   AF-A0A352CJA9-F1
#
_cell.length_a   1.000
_cell.length_b   1.000
_cell.length_c   1.000
_cell.angle_alpha   90.00
_cell.angle_beta   90.00
_cell.angle_gamma   90.00
#
_symmetry.space_group_name_H-M   'P 1'
#
loop_
_entity.id
_entity.type
_entity.pdbx_description
1 polymer ?
#
loop_
_entity_poly.entity_id
_entity_poly.type
_entity_poly.pdbx_seq_one_letter_code
_entity_poly.pdbx_strand_id
1 'polypeptide(L)'
;TKLKKAIDYSDILIKLKLLPSILDTNVLILAGITAESGGFKEDALEYYKKLANAKVGGEGFEGVYRYLITYSFGKKDMESFERYKSLGKEVFPKSDYFDYDKVDFAVGLASGFEEKLKAIDELLATDPDNFKANQVLGEILYDTLDPREQEAVLPANYAELEKKMINAFSRTAKARPGYEIPYLYIGDHFINKASIVSEKRDQHARDMKARTKPGTMASKEDIAKRDALDKEYGETLEGAKEPYEAAAAIYAGKAELDIRDKQQYKKAASYLADIFAFKKAMAGKVKNTADQAKWAAEEKKWNDRYESIKN
;
A
#
# COMPACT_ATOMS: atom_id res chain seq x y z
N THR A 1 41.88 -16.56 11.99
CA THR A 1 41.23 -17.01 13.24
C THR A 1 41.34 -18.52 13.37
N LYS A 2 41.00 -19.12 14.52
CA LYS A 2 40.99 -20.59 14.70
C LYS A 2 40.04 -21.28 13.70
N LEU A 3 38.89 -20.67 13.41
CA LEU A 3 37.92 -21.17 12.42
C LEU A 3 38.48 -21.15 10.99
N LYS A 4 39.16 -20.09 10.57
CA LYS A 4 39.81 -20.05 9.24
C LYS A 4 40.80 -21.20 9.05
N LYS A 5 41.63 -21.47 10.06
CA LYS A 5 42.54 -22.62 10.05
C LYS A 5 41.79 -23.95 9.96
N ALA A 6 40.68 -24.11 10.68
CA ALA A 6 39.86 -25.33 10.63
C ALA A 6 39.27 -25.56 9.22
N ILE A 7 38.82 -24.50 8.56
CA ILE A 7 38.35 -24.55 7.15
C ILE A 7 39.49 -24.97 6.24
N ASP A 8 40.66 -24.33 6.35
CA ASP A 8 41.83 -24.65 5.51
C ASP A 8 42.24 -26.13 5.66
N TYR A 9 42.26 -26.64 6.90
CA TYR A 9 42.55 -28.05 7.15
C TYR A 9 41.48 -28.98 6.56
N SER A 10 40.20 -28.67 6.75
CA SER A 10 39.11 -29.44 6.14
C SER A 10 39.23 -29.47 4.61
N ASP A 11 39.44 -28.31 3.97
CA ASP A 11 39.58 -28.20 2.52
C ASP A 11 40.77 -29.04 2.00
N ILE A 12 41.89 -29.07 2.74
CA ILE A 12 43.04 -29.95 2.43
C ILE A 12 42.65 -31.43 2.53
N LEU A 13 41.99 -31.85 3.62
CA LEU A 13 41.61 -33.25 3.82
C LEU A 13 40.62 -33.74 2.77
N ILE A 14 39.64 -32.90 2.39
CA ILE A 14 38.69 -33.17 1.30
C ILE A 14 39.44 -33.29 -0.04
N LYS A 15 40.34 -32.35 -0.34
CA LYS A 15 41.13 -32.35 -1.58
C LYS A 15 42.03 -33.59 -1.70
N LEU A 16 42.58 -34.06 -0.58
CA LEU A 16 43.36 -35.30 -0.50
C LEU A 16 42.49 -36.56 -0.51
N LYS A 17 41.16 -36.43 -0.60
CA LYS A 17 40.18 -37.53 -0.54
C LYS A 17 40.29 -38.35 0.76
N LEU A 18 40.75 -37.71 1.83
CA LEU A 18 40.81 -38.31 3.16
C LEU A 18 39.46 -38.19 3.89
N LEU A 19 38.58 -37.33 3.39
CA LEU A 19 37.17 -37.23 3.80
C LEU A 19 36.27 -37.57 2.60
N PRO A 20 35.19 -38.35 2.81
CA PRO A 20 34.25 -38.70 1.74
C PRO A 20 33.32 -37.55 1.34
N SER A 21 33.19 -36.53 2.20
CA SER A 21 32.39 -35.32 1.95
C SER A 21 33.08 -34.38 0.96
N ILE A 22 32.30 -33.78 0.06
CA ILE A 22 32.79 -32.73 -0.86
C ILE A 22 32.90 -31.35 -0.20
N LEU A 23 32.30 -31.18 0.98
CA LEU A 23 32.23 -29.92 1.73
C LEU A 23 32.02 -30.22 3.23
N ASP A 24 32.75 -29.53 4.12
CA ASP A 24 32.48 -29.58 5.57
C ASP A 24 31.47 -28.50 5.94
N THR A 25 30.19 -28.89 5.93
CA THR A 25 29.08 -27.99 6.19
C THR A 25 29.06 -27.46 7.62
N ASN A 26 29.58 -28.22 8.60
CA ASN A 26 29.56 -27.86 10.01
C ASN A 26 30.56 -26.74 10.31
N VAL A 27 31.79 -26.88 9.82
CA VAL A 27 32.81 -25.83 10.02
C VAL A 27 32.41 -24.56 9.26
N LEU A 28 31.85 -24.69 8.05
CA LEU A 28 31.43 -23.55 7.25
C LEU A 28 30.23 -22.80 7.85
N ILE A 29 29.19 -23.49 8.35
CA ILE A 29 28.05 -22.80 8.96
C ILE A 29 28.48 -22.08 10.25
N LEU A 30 29.33 -22.72 11.07
CA LEU A 30 29.88 -22.09 12.28
C LEU A 30 30.74 -20.87 11.95
N ALA A 31 31.56 -20.96 10.90
CA ALA A 31 32.37 -19.84 10.44
C ALA A 31 31.51 -18.68 9.91
N GLY A 32 30.48 -18.98 9.12
CA GLY A 32 29.51 -18.01 8.61
C GLY A 32 28.79 -17.28 9.74
N ILE A 33 28.18 -18.02 10.68
CA ILE A 33 27.45 -17.43 11.82
C ILE A 33 28.38 -16.60 12.70
N THR A 34 29.61 -17.08 12.95
CA THR A 34 30.59 -16.34 13.76
C THR A 34 31.03 -15.06 13.06
N ALA A 35 31.29 -15.10 11.76
CA ALA A 35 31.66 -13.93 10.98
C ALA A 35 30.52 -12.91 10.93
N GLU A 36 29.29 -13.37 10.69
CA GLU A 36 28.09 -12.54 10.68
C GLU A 36 27.86 -11.84 12.02
N SER A 37 27.87 -12.61 13.11
CA SER A 37 27.69 -12.09 14.48
C SER A 37 28.82 -11.14 14.90
N GLY A 38 30.02 -11.33 14.35
CA GLY A 38 31.18 -10.46 14.56
C GLY A 38 31.20 -9.23 13.65
N GLY A 39 30.23 -9.04 12.76
CA GLY A 39 30.19 -7.93 11.81
C GLY A 39 31.13 -8.06 10.60
N PHE A 40 31.78 -9.22 10.43
CA PHE A 40 32.66 -9.53 9.29
C PHE A 40 31.85 -9.99 8.09
N LYS A 41 31.08 -9.06 7.50
CA LYS A 41 30.07 -9.37 6.47
C LYS A 41 30.65 -10.04 5.21
N GLU A 42 31.83 -9.61 4.76
CA GLU A 42 32.46 -10.21 3.57
C GLU A 42 32.95 -11.64 3.84
N ASP A 43 33.49 -11.91 5.04
CA ASP A 43 33.88 -13.26 5.44
C ASP A 43 32.64 -14.18 5.53
N ALA A 44 31.55 -13.70 6.14
CA ALA A 44 30.29 -14.44 6.21
C ALA A 44 29.74 -14.75 4.80
N LEU A 45 29.77 -13.76 3.90
CA LEU A 45 29.39 -13.90 2.50
C LEU A 45 30.18 -15.02 1.82
N GLU A 46 31.51 -15.08 1.99
CA GLU A 46 32.34 -16.14 1.40
C GLU A 46 31.96 -17.54 1.88
N TYR A 47 31.75 -17.72 3.19
CA TYR A 47 31.38 -19.02 3.75
C TYR A 47 29.97 -19.45 3.31
N TYR A 48 29.01 -18.54 3.36
CA TYR A 48 27.64 -18.81 2.91
C TYR A 48 27.54 -19.09 1.41
N LYS A 49 28.35 -18.41 0.58
CA LYS A 49 28.46 -18.72 -0.86
C LYS A 49 28.88 -20.17 -1.10
N LYS A 50 29.87 -20.68 -0.37
CA LYS A 50 30.31 -22.09 -0.48
C LYS A 50 29.14 -23.05 -0.18
N LEU A 51 28.39 -22.79 0.89
CA LEU A 51 27.24 -23.61 1.30
C LEU A 51 26.10 -23.56 0.25
N ALA A 52 25.70 -22.37 -0.19
CA ALA A 52 24.60 -22.20 -1.15
C ALA A 52 24.95 -22.74 -2.54
N ASN A 53 26.18 -22.57 -3.02
CA ASN A 53 26.63 -23.10 -4.31
C ASN A 53 26.65 -24.64 -4.33
N ALA A 54 26.88 -25.26 -3.18
CA ALA A 54 26.77 -26.71 -2.99
C ALA A 54 25.32 -27.18 -2.74
N LYS A 55 24.33 -26.29 -2.83
CA LYS A 55 22.91 -26.56 -2.60
C LYS A 55 22.65 -27.22 -1.23
N VAL A 56 23.39 -26.81 -0.21
CA VAL A 56 23.19 -27.33 1.15
C VAL A 56 21.81 -26.89 1.64
N GLY A 57 20.96 -27.87 1.96
CA GLY A 57 19.64 -27.66 2.54
C GLY A 57 19.54 -28.26 3.95
N GLY A 58 18.31 -28.40 4.45
CA GLY A 58 18.04 -28.97 5.77
C GLY A 58 17.93 -27.94 6.88
N GLU A 59 17.56 -28.42 8.07
CA GLU A 59 17.35 -27.57 9.25
C GLU A 59 18.61 -26.76 9.58
N GLY A 60 18.43 -25.47 9.86
CA GLY A 60 19.54 -24.55 10.18
C GLY A 60 20.24 -23.90 8.98
N PHE A 61 19.98 -24.33 7.74
CA PHE A 61 20.66 -23.77 6.56
C PHE A 61 19.85 -22.73 5.77
N GLU A 62 18.55 -22.54 6.06
CA GLU A 62 17.74 -21.53 5.37
C GLU A 62 18.32 -20.12 5.53
N GLY A 63 18.85 -19.80 6.72
CA GLY A 63 19.50 -18.52 7.02
C GLY A 63 20.65 -18.17 6.07
N VAL A 64 21.37 -19.17 5.54
CA VAL A 64 22.44 -18.99 4.55
C VAL A 64 21.91 -18.27 3.32
N TYR A 65 20.81 -18.76 2.75
CA TYR A 65 20.22 -18.19 1.53
C TYR A 65 19.60 -16.84 1.82
N ARG A 66 18.89 -16.70 2.95
CA ARG A 66 18.28 -15.42 3.37
C ARG A 66 19.34 -14.32 3.53
N TYR A 67 20.48 -14.64 4.13
CA TYR A 67 21.61 -13.72 4.25
C TYR A 67 22.12 -13.28 2.88
N LEU A 68 22.40 -14.23 1.99
CA LEU A 68 22.94 -13.95 0.66
C LEU A 68 22.00 -13.07 -0.17
N ILE A 69 20.69 -13.34 -0.12
CA ILE A 69 19.67 -12.54 -0.82
C ILE A 69 19.63 -11.11 -0.27
N THR A 70 19.55 -10.95 1.06
CA THR A 70 19.52 -9.63 1.71
C THR A 70 20.80 -8.84 1.43
N TYR A 71 21.96 -9.50 1.50
CA TYR A 71 23.25 -8.90 1.22
C TYR A 71 23.35 -8.43 -0.23
N SER A 72 22.99 -9.28 -1.19
CA SER A 72 23.00 -8.95 -2.62
C SER A 72 22.04 -7.82 -2.96
N PHE A 73 20.84 -7.83 -2.39
CA PHE A 73 19.88 -6.74 -2.58
C PHE A 73 20.43 -5.40 -2.09
N GLY A 74 20.98 -5.36 -0.87
CA GLY A 74 21.57 -4.15 -0.29
C GLY A 74 22.79 -3.63 -1.07
N LYS A 75 23.54 -4.52 -1.75
CA LYS A 75 24.65 -4.14 -2.66
C LYS A 75 24.18 -3.77 -4.08
N LYS A 76 22.88 -3.79 -4.34
CA LYS A 76 22.28 -3.59 -5.68
C LYS A 76 22.74 -4.63 -6.72
N ASP A 77 23.20 -5.81 -6.27
CA ASP A 77 23.57 -6.94 -7.11
C ASP A 77 22.34 -7.82 -7.39
N MET A 78 21.57 -7.42 -8.39
CA MET A 78 20.31 -8.07 -8.75
C MET A 78 20.50 -9.45 -9.39
N GLU A 79 21.66 -9.71 -10.00
CA GLU A 79 21.98 -11.03 -10.55
C GLU A 79 22.15 -12.05 -9.42
N SER A 80 22.97 -11.72 -8.42
CA SER A 80 23.13 -12.58 -7.24
C SER A 80 21.84 -12.71 -6.44
N PHE A 81 21.05 -11.63 -6.33
CA PHE A 81 19.74 -11.65 -5.66
C PHE A 81 18.81 -12.72 -6.25
N GLU A 82 18.57 -12.70 -7.57
CA GLU A 82 17.68 -13.68 -8.20
C GLU A 82 18.28 -15.09 -8.19
N ARG A 83 19.61 -15.21 -8.31
CA ARG A 83 20.31 -16.49 -8.22
C ARG A 83 20.11 -17.16 -6.86
N TYR A 84 20.34 -16.46 -5.76
CA TYR A 84 20.21 -17.05 -4.42
C TYR A 84 18.75 -17.26 -4.00
N LYS A 85 17.82 -16.43 -4.50
CA LYS A 85 16.38 -16.73 -4.37
C LYS A 85 16.02 -18.06 -5.03
N SER A 86 16.45 -18.26 -6.27
CA SER A 86 16.18 -19.49 -7.02
C SER A 86 16.77 -20.72 -6.34
N LEU A 87 18.04 -20.63 -5.90
CA LEU A 87 18.68 -21.73 -5.16
C LEU A 87 17.97 -22.00 -3.82
N GLY A 88 17.61 -20.94 -3.08
CA GLY A 88 16.88 -21.07 -1.83
C GLY A 88 15.52 -21.74 -2.00
N LYS A 89 14.75 -21.35 -3.04
CA LYS A 89 13.46 -21.98 -3.36
C LYS A 89 13.61 -23.45 -3.75
N GLU A 90 14.68 -23.81 -4.46
CA GLU A 90 14.97 -25.20 -4.84
C GLU A 90 15.13 -26.09 -3.61
N VAL A 91 15.90 -25.65 -2.61
CA VAL A 91 16.20 -26.46 -1.42
C VAL A 91 15.22 -26.27 -0.26
N PHE A 92 14.47 -25.16 -0.23
CA PHE A 92 13.44 -24.82 0.76
C PHE A 92 12.12 -24.42 0.07
N PRO A 93 11.45 -25.34 -0.65
CA PRO A 93 10.26 -25.00 -1.45
C PRO A 93 9.05 -24.54 -0.63
N LYS A 94 9.05 -24.81 0.68
CA LYS A 94 7.98 -24.42 1.62
C LYS A 94 8.17 -23.05 2.26
N SER A 95 9.31 -22.38 2.02
CA SER A 95 9.56 -21.05 2.59
C SER A 95 9.03 -19.97 1.66
N ASP A 96 8.11 -19.15 2.17
CA ASP A 96 7.52 -18.00 1.46
C ASP A 96 8.54 -16.88 1.24
N TYR A 97 9.62 -16.84 2.05
CA TYR A 97 10.66 -15.82 1.94
C TYR A 97 11.27 -15.75 0.54
N PHE A 98 11.39 -16.91 -0.14
CA PHE A 98 11.98 -16.97 -1.47
C PHE A 98 11.02 -16.52 -2.58
N ASP A 99 9.75 -16.31 -2.27
CA ASP A 99 8.74 -15.78 -3.20
C ASP A 99 8.70 -14.23 -3.19
N TYR A 100 9.32 -13.59 -2.19
CA TYR A 100 9.40 -12.14 -2.09
C TYR A 100 10.15 -11.50 -3.25
N ASP A 101 9.59 -10.45 -3.82
CA ASP A 101 10.18 -9.70 -4.94
C ASP A 101 10.94 -8.45 -4.47
N LYS A 102 11.49 -7.71 -5.44
CA LYS A 102 12.29 -6.51 -5.16
C LYS A 102 11.52 -5.44 -4.38
N VAL A 103 10.19 -5.37 -4.54
CA VAL A 103 9.36 -4.41 -3.81
C VAL A 103 9.26 -4.81 -2.35
N ASP A 104 9.03 -6.11 -2.07
CA ASP A 104 8.99 -6.63 -0.71
C ASP A 104 10.31 -6.37 0.02
N PHE A 105 11.44 -6.60 -0.65
CA PHE A 105 12.77 -6.34 -0.08
C PHE A 105 13.04 -4.85 0.13
N ALA A 106 12.70 -3.99 -0.84
CA ALA A 106 12.89 -2.55 -0.71
C ALA A 106 12.13 -1.98 0.49
N VAL A 107 10.88 -2.39 0.68
CA VAL A 107 10.02 -1.88 1.75
C VAL A 107 10.29 -2.57 3.08
N GLY A 108 10.56 -3.87 3.06
CA GLY A 108 10.82 -4.67 4.26
C GLY A 108 12.16 -4.40 4.94
N LEU A 109 13.16 -3.89 4.19
CA LEU A 109 14.45 -3.49 4.73
C LEU A 109 14.52 -2.02 5.15
N ALA A 110 13.58 -1.18 4.68
CA ALA A 110 13.54 0.23 5.01
C ALA A 110 12.80 0.49 6.34
N SER A 111 13.33 1.41 7.14
CA SER A 111 12.78 1.77 8.46
C SER A 111 12.09 3.14 8.41
N GLY A 112 10.83 3.18 8.84
CA GLY A 112 10.06 4.42 8.86
C GLY A 112 9.59 4.87 7.47
N PHE A 113 8.83 5.96 7.44
CA PHE A 113 8.13 6.46 6.26
C PHE A 113 9.09 6.94 5.16
N GLU A 114 10.03 7.82 5.50
CA GLU A 114 10.94 8.45 4.53
C GLU A 114 11.84 7.44 3.80
N GLU A 115 12.38 6.46 4.53
CA GLU A 115 13.24 5.43 3.93
C GLU A 115 12.44 4.53 2.98
N LYS A 116 11.19 4.18 3.34
CA LYS A 116 10.31 3.39 2.48
C LYS A 116 9.93 4.14 1.21
N LEU A 117 9.58 5.43 1.33
CA LEU A 117 9.31 6.27 0.15
C LEU A 117 10.52 6.32 -0.77
N LYS A 118 11.71 6.58 -0.23
CA LYS A 118 12.94 6.60 -1.01
C LYS A 118 13.22 5.27 -1.69
N ALA A 119 13.06 4.15 -0.98
CA ALA A 119 13.30 2.82 -1.54
C ALA A 119 12.35 2.49 -2.71
N ILE A 120 11.08 2.87 -2.60
CA ILE A 120 10.10 2.69 -3.69
C ILE A 120 10.37 3.66 -4.85
N ASP A 121 10.72 4.91 -4.58
CA ASP A 121 11.06 5.89 -5.62
C ASP A 121 12.29 5.44 -6.43
N GLU A 122 13.31 4.85 -5.78
CA GLU A 122 14.46 4.27 -6.48
C GLU A 122 14.06 3.12 -7.42
N LEU A 123 13.10 2.28 -7.02
CA LEU A 123 12.55 1.22 -7.89
C LEU A 123 11.78 1.81 -9.08
N LEU A 124 10.85 2.73 -8.80
CA LEU A 124 10.02 3.38 -9.80
C LEU A 124 10.82 4.28 -10.77
N ALA A 125 12.00 4.75 -10.38
CA ALA A 125 12.90 5.44 -11.31
C ALA A 125 13.36 4.55 -12.47
N THR A 126 13.43 3.23 -12.25
CA THR A 126 13.83 2.25 -13.27
C THR A 126 12.65 1.55 -13.94
N ASP A 127 11.55 1.37 -13.21
CA ASP A 127 10.32 0.76 -13.71
C ASP A 127 9.09 1.57 -13.25
N PRO A 128 8.79 2.71 -13.91
CA PRO A 128 7.77 3.66 -13.44
C PRO A 128 6.34 3.10 -13.40
N ASP A 129 6.07 2.06 -14.19
CA ASP A 129 4.74 1.45 -14.31
C ASP A 129 4.66 0.11 -13.55
N ASN A 130 5.64 -0.18 -12.68
CA ASN A 130 5.61 -1.37 -11.83
C ASN A 130 4.34 -1.39 -10.98
N PHE A 131 3.47 -2.36 -11.22
CA PHE A 131 2.17 -2.47 -10.56
C PHE A 131 2.31 -2.49 -9.04
N LYS A 132 3.17 -3.36 -8.51
CA LYS A 132 3.30 -3.58 -7.07
C LYS A 132 3.95 -2.40 -6.37
N ALA A 133 5.01 -1.83 -6.94
CA ALA A 133 5.67 -0.66 -6.36
C ALA A 133 4.71 0.55 -6.31
N ASN A 134 3.93 0.80 -7.36
CA ASN A 134 2.91 1.85 -7.34
C ASN A 134 1.78 1.57 -6.33
N GLN A 135 1.33 0.31 -6.21
CA GLN A 135 0.32 -0.05 -5.21
C GLN A 135 0.82 0.22 -3.80
N VAL A 136 2.02 -0.27 -3.46
CA VAL A 136 2.60 -0.11 -2.13
C VAL A 136 2.92 1.36 -1.83
N LEU A 137 3.37 2.14 -2.83
CA LEU A 137 3.53 3.59 -2.68
C LEU A 137 2.20 4.26 -2.32
N GLY A 138 1.13 3.93 -3.05
CA GLY A 138 -0.20 4.45 -2.77
C GLY A 138 -0.69 4.10 -1.37
N GLU A 139 -0.53 2.85 -0.94
CA GLU A 139 -0.93 2.38 0.40
C GLU A 139 -0.17 3.07 1.53
N ILE A 140 1.15 3.23 1.41
CA ILE A 140 1.98 3.93 2.41
C ILE A 140 1.54 5.40 2.54
N LEU A 141 1.27 6.05 1.41
CA LEU A 141 0.81 7.43 1.41
C LEU A 141 -0.61 7.55 1.97
N TYR A 142 -1.51 6.64 1.61
CA TYR A 142 -2.87 6.59 2.15
C TYR A 142 -2.84 6.46 3.68
N ASP A 143 -2.11 5.48 4.23
CA ASP A 143 -2.03 5.28 5.69
C ASP A 143 -1.47 6.50 6.43
N THR A 144 -0.67 7.33 5.75
CA THR A 144 -0.10 8.58 6.28
C THR A 144 -1.08 9.75 6.20
N LEU A 145 -1.89 9.82 5.15
CA LEU A 145 -2.85 10.90 4.90
C LEU A 145 -4.21 10.65 5.55
N ASP A 146 -4.53 9.40 5.84
CA ASP A 146 -5.76 8.90 6.46
C ASP A 146 -5.44 8.10 7.74
N PRO A 147 -4.79 8.73 8.74
CA PRO A 147 -4.39 8.03 9.94
C PRO A 147 -5.61 7.52 10.72
N ARG A 148 -5.48 6.33 11.29
CA ARG A 148 -6.54 5.74 12.15
C ARG A 148 -6.69 6.46 13.49
N GLU A 149 -5.65 7.16 13.91
CA GLU A 149 -5.61 7.94 15.15
C GLU A 149 -6.25 9.31 14.93
N GLN A 150 -7.32 9.62 15.67
CA GLN A 150 -8.12 10.84 15.49
C GLN A 150 -7.34 12.15 15.69
N GLU A 151 -6.24 12.12 16.44
CA GLU A 151 -5.41 13.29 16.76
C GLU A 151 -4.06 13.30 16.02
N ALA A 152 -3.88 12.42 15.03
CA ALA A 152 -2.64 12.37 14.27
C ALA A 152 -2.39 13.69 13.52
N VAL A 153 -1.17 14.20 13.67
CA VAL A 153 -0.73 15.41 12.95
C VAL A 153 -0.46 15.04 11.50
N LEU A 154 -1.25 15.63 10.59
CA LEU A 154 -1.04 15.47 9.16
C LEU A 154 0.28 16.12 8.71
N PRO A 155 0.95 15.55 7.70
CA PRO A 155 2.22 16.07 7.21
C PRO A 155 2.08 17.47 6.59
N ALA A 156 3.09 18.32 6.77
CA ALA A 156 3.06 19.70 6.26
C ALA A 156 2.95 19.78 4.72
N ASN A 157 3.46 18.76 4.01
CA ASN A 157 3.38 18.61 2.56
C ASN A 157 2.17 17.76 2.10
N TYR A 158 1.09 17.71 2.89
CA TYR A 158 -0.12 16.92 2.60
C TYR A 158 -0.57 16.96 1.14
N ALA A 159 -0.70 18.14 0.53
CA ALA A 159 -1.21 18.28 -0.83
C ALA A 159 -0.28 17.65 -1.89
N GLU A 160 1.03 17.67 -1.65
CA GLU A 160 2.00 17.02 -2.54
C GLU A 160 1.90 15.49 -2.42
N LEU A 161 1.79 14.98 -1.19
CA LEU A 161 1.64 13.57 -0.91
C LEU A 161 0.31 13.01 -1.42
N GLU A 162 -0.79 13.75 -1.29
CA GLU A 162 -2.11 13.40 -1.84
C GLU A 162 -2.02 13.25 -3.36
N LYS A 163 -1.40 14.21 -4.05
CA LYS A 163 -1.17 14.13 -5.50
C LYS A 163 -0.31 12.93 -5.88
N LYS A 164 0.74 12.64 -5.10
CA LYS A 164 1.62 11.47 -5.31
C LYS A 164 0.85 10.16 -5.11
N MET A 165 0.01 10.07 -4.09
CA MET A 165 -0.86 8.91 -3.79
C MET A 165 -1.83 8.64 -4.96
N ILE A 166 -2.55 9.66 -5.42
CA ILE A 166 -3.49 9.54 -6.53
C ILE A 166 -2.77 9.11 -7.81
N ASN A 167 -1.56 9.65 -8.08
CA ASN A 167 -0.78 9.25 -9.25
C ASN A 167 -0.34 7.78 -9.18
N ALA A 168 0.13 7.34 -8.01
CA ALA A 168 0.55 5.96 -7.78
C ALA A 168 -0.63 4.98 -8.01
N PHE A 169 -1.78 5.22 -7.38
CA PHE A 169 -2.96 4.39 -7.58
C PHE A 169 -3.50 4.44 -9.02
N SER A 170 -3.43 5.59 -9.69
CA SER A 170 -3.78 5.70 -11.12
C SER A 170 -2.88 4.81 -12.00
N ARG A 171 -1.57 4.77 -11.70
CA ARG A 171 -0.62 3.88 -12.40
C ARG A 171 -0.90 2.41 -12.10
N THR A 172 -1.21 2.08 -10.86
CA THR A 172 -1.60 0.72 -10.48
C THR A 172 -2.83 0.25 -11.27
N ALA A 173 -3.88 1.07 -11.31
CA ALA A 173 -5.11 0.75 -12.04
C ALA A 173 -4.86 0.56 -13.55
N LYS A 174 -3.98 1.39 -14.13
CA LYS A 174 -3.55 1.25 -15.53
C LYS A 174 -2.77 -0.04 -15.78
N ALA A 175 -1.86 -0.40 -14.88
CA ALA A 175 -1.03 -1.60 -15.01
C ALA A 175 -1.83 -2.90 -14.85
N ARG A 176 -2.97 -2.87 -14.13
CA ARG A 176 -3.88 -4.01 -13.98
C ARG A 176 -5.34 -3.59 -14.15
N PRO A 177 -5.84 -3.51 -15.40
CA PRO A 177 -7.26 -3.25 -15.65
C PRO A 177 -8.16 -4.28 -14.96
N GLY A 178 -9.28 -3.83 -14.40
CA GLY A 178 -10.18 -4.68 -13.62
C GLY A 178 -9.74 -4.92 -12.17
N TYR A 179 -8.67 -4.27 -11.70
CA TYR A 179 -8.29 -4.22 -10.29
C TYR A 179 -8.87 -2.98 -9.63
N GLU A 180 -9.87 -3.17 -8.79
CA GLU A 180 -10.69 -2.13 -8.19
C GLU A 180 -10.05 -1.42 -7.00
N ILE A 181 -9.10 -2.08 -6.32
CA ILE A 181 -8.53 -1.62 -5.05
C ILE A 181 -7.95 -0.19 -5.12
N PRO A 182 -7.20 0.23 -6.17
CA PRO A 182 -6.67 1.59 -6.24
C PRO A 182 -7.77 2.65 -6.26
N TYR A 183 -8.90 2.35 -6.92
CA TYR A 183 -10.04 3.25 -6.96
C TYR A 183 -10.76 3.33 -5.60
N LEU A 184 -10.84 2.21 -4.89
CA LEU A 184 -11.40 2.21 -3.53
C LEU A 184 -10.56 3.06 -2.57
N TYR A 185 -9.23 2.94 -2.61
CA TYR A 185 -8.35 3.77 -1.78
C TYR A 185 -8.51 5.27 -2.08
N ILE A 186 -8.51 5.67 -3.36
CA ILE A 186 -8.72 7.08 -3.72
C ILE A 186 -10.12 7.55 -3.26
N GLY A 187 -11.16 6.73 -3.48
CA GLY A 187 -12.52 7.05 -3.03
C GLY A 187 -12.62 7.21 -1.52
N ASP A 188 -12.08 6.25 -0.76
CA ASP A 188 -12.08 6.25 0.71
C ASP A 188 -11.35 7.49 1.25
N HIS A 189 -10.21 7.86 0.65
CA HIS A 189 -9.46 9.07 1.03
C HIS A 189 -10.31 10.34 0.97
N PHE A 190 -11.00 10.56 -0.16
CA PHE A 190 -11.86 11.71 -0.33
C PHE A 190 -13.09 11.67 0.59
N ILE A 191 -13.62 10.49 0.91
CA ILE A 191 -14.70 10.35 1.90
C ILE A 191 -14.22 10.70 3.31
N ASN A 192 -13.04 10.23 3.72
CA ASN A 192 -12.48 10.57 5.04
C ASN A 192 -12.25 12.08 5.15
N LYS A 193 -11.68 12.69 4.10
CA LYS A 193 -11.49 14.14 4.00
C LYS A 193 -12.83 14.87 4.07
N ALA A 194 -13.87 14.38 3.38
CA ALA A 194 -15.21 14.96 3.42
C ALA A 194 -15.84 14.83 4.83
N SER A 195 -15.58 13.73 5.55
CA SER A 195 -16.05 13.54 6.93
C SER A 195 -15.51 14.63 7.86
N ILE A 196 -14.22 14.96 7.77
CA ILE A 196 -13.60 16.06 8.54
C ILE A 196 -14.30 17.40 8.24
N VAL A 197 -14.62 17.67 6.97
CA VAL A 197 -15.36 18.90 6.61
C VAL A 197 -16.80 18.84 7.11
N SER A 198 -17.44 17.67 7.11
CA SER A 198 -18.79 17.45 7.65
C SER A 198 -18.85 17.77 9.14
N GLU A 199 -17.86 17.36 9.93
CA GLU A 199 -17.79 17.68 11.36
C GLU A 199 -17.71 19.20 11.59
N LYS A 200 -16.92 19.92 10.77
CA LYS A 200 -16.87 21.39 10.80
C LYS A 200 -18.22 22.01 10.44
N ARG A 201 -18.92 21.45 9.45
CA ARG A 201 -20.29 21.89 9.04
C ARG A 201 -21.27 21.71 10.18
N ASP A 202 -21.28 20.55 10.82
CA ASP A 202 -22.18 20.24 11.92
C ASP A 202 -21.90 21.11 13.14
N GLN A 203 -20.63 21.32 13.48
CA GLN A 203 -20.24 22.22 14.55
C GLN A 203 -20.67 23.65 14.27
N HIS A 204 -20.43 24.16 13.05
CA HIS A 204 -20.86 25.50 12.66
C HIS A 204 -22.38 25.64 12.69
N ALA A 205 -23.13 24.63 12.24
CA ALA A 205 -24.59 24.63 12.28
C ALA A 205 -25.13 24.67 13.73
N ARG A 206 -24.53 23.89 14.65
CA ARG A 206 -24.88 23.93 16.09
C ARG A 206 -24.62 25.32 16.68
N ASP A 207 -23.45 25.87 16.42
CA ASP A 207 -23.02 27.17 16.93
C ASP A 207 -23.88 28.32 16.38
N MET A 208 -24.17 28.31 15.08
CA MET A 208 -25.08 29.26 14.43
C MET A 208 -26.48 29.20 15.08
N LYS A 209 -27.03 27.99 15.28
CA LYS A 209 -28.35 27.81 15.90
C LYS A 209 -28.38 28.34 17.33
N ALA A 210 -27.30 28.15 18.10
CA ALA A 210 -27.21 28.67 19.46
C ALA A 210 -27.15 30.20 19.51
N ARG A 211 -26.52 30.85 18.52
CA ARG A 211 -26.44 32.32 18.40
C ARG A 211 -27.70 32.97 17.83
N THR A 212 -28.43 32.26 16.96
CA THR A 212 -29.57 32.82 16.22
C THR A 212 -30.82 32.83 17.10
N LYS A 213 -31.40 34.00 17.34
CA LYS A 213 -32.63 34.10 18.14
C LYS A 213 -33.81 33.49 17.37
N PRO A 214 -34.74 32.78 18.04
CA PRO A 214 -35.97 32.29 17.40
C PRO A 214 -36.69 33.41 16.65
N GLY A 215 -37.07 33.15 15.40
CA GLY A 215 -37.76 34.13 14.54
C GLY A 215 -36.85 35.18 13.87
N THR A 216 -35.53 35.13 14.09
CA THR A 216 -34.56 35.98 13.40
C THR A 216 -33.75 35.19 12.39
N MET A 217 -33.24 35.87 11.36
CA MET A 217 -32.29 35.28 10.42
C MET A 217 -30.90 35.18 11.07
N ALA A 218 -30.14 34.16 10.68
CA ALA A 218 -28.72 34.06 11.02
C ALA A 218 -27.94 35.26 10.46
N SER A 219 -26.79 35.57 11.06
CA SER A 219 -25.92 36.66 10.60
C SER A 219 -25.39 36.41 9.19
N LYS A 220 -24.97 37.47 8.50
CA LYS A 220 -24.37 37.35 7.16
C LYS A 220 -23.08 36.54 7.21
N GLU A 221 -22.30 36.69 8.28
CA GLU A 221 -21.04 35.98 8.53
C GLU A 221 -21.29 34.48 8.73
N ASP A 222 -22.30 34.10 9.50
CA ASP A 222 -22.66 32.70 9.73
C ASP A 222 -23.16 32.04 8.43
N ILE A 223 -23.94 32.76 7.62
CA ILE A 223 -24.39 32.30 6.30
C ILE A 223 -23.20 32.11 5.36
N ALA A 224 -22.28 33.08 5.28
CA ALA A 224 -21.11 33.00 4.43
C ALA A 224 -20.20 31.83 4.81
N LYS A 225 -19.97 31.60 6.12
CA LYS A 225 -19.19 30.47 6.61
C LYS A 225 -19.86 29.12 6.31
N ARG A 226 -21.18 29.01 6.46
CA ARG A 226 -21.93 27.80 6.06
C ARG A 226 -21.75 27.53 4.57
N ASP A 227 -21.91 28.56 3.74
CA ASP A 227 -21.84 28.40 2.28
C ASP A 227 -20.42 28.04 1.81
N ALA A 228 -19.38 28.58 2.47
CA ALA A 228 -17.99 28.18 2.24
C ALA A 228 -17.74 26.71 2.62
N LEU A 229 -18.24 26.27 3.78
CA LEU A 229 -18.10 24.87 4.21
C LEU A 229 -18.90 23.90 3.34
N ASP A 230 -20.11 24.28 2.89
CA ASP A 230 -20.89 23.50 1.93
C ASP A 230 -20.11 23.33 0.60
N LYS A 231 -19.45 24.40 0.14
CA LYS A 231 -18.61 24.35 -1.06
C LYS A 231 -17.40 23.44 -0.86
N GLU A 232 -16.65 23.59 0.22
CA GLU A 232 -15.49 22.76 0.55
C GLU A 232 -15.87 21.27 0.64
N TYR A 233 -17.00 20.96 1.29
CA TYR A 233 -17.52 19.60 1.41
C TYR A 233 -17.91 19.02 0.04
N GLY A 234 -18.59 19.82 -0.79
CA GLY A 234 -18.95 19.43 -2.15
C GLY A 234 -17.76 19.16 -3.05
N GLU A 235 -16.75 20.05 -3.02
CA GLU A 235 -15.50 19.88 -3.79
C GLU A 235 -14.73 18.63 -3.33
N THR A 236 -14.72 18.35 -2.03
CA THR A 236 -14.07 17.16 -1.47
C THR A 236 -14.81 15.88 -1.85
N LEU A 237 -16.14 15.86 -1.74
CA LEU A 237 -16.96 14.72 -2.16
C LEU A 237 -16.83 14.43 -3.66
N GLU A 238 -16.65 15.45 -4.50
CA GLU A 238 -16.49 15.26 -5.94
C GLU A 238 -15.26 14.43 -6.28
N GLY A 239 -14.18 14.54 -5.48
CA GLY A 239 -12.97 13.74 -5.66
C GLY A 239 -13.22 12.23 -5.49
N ALA A 240 -14.21 11.82 -4.70
CA ALA A 240 -14.57 10.42 -4.51
C ALA A 240 -15.41 9.85 -5.65
N LYS A 241 -16.04 10.70 -6.47
CA LYS A 241 -17.05 10.29 -7.46
C LYS A 241 -16.45 9.38 -8.55
N GLU A 242 -15.49 9.88 -9.32
CA GLU A 242 -14.91 9.12 -10.44
C GLU A 242 -14.25 7.80 -9.98
N PRO A 243 -13.47 7.76 -8.87
CA PRO A 243 -12.96 6.50 -8.34
C PRO A 243 -14.06 5.50 -8.00
N TYR A 244 -15.12 5.90 -7.30
CA TYR A 244 -16.19 4.96 -6.98
C TYR A 244 -17.00 4.53 -8.20
N GLU A 245 -17.21 5.40 -9.19
CA GLU A 245 -17.82 5.02 -10.47
C GLU A 245 -16.96 3.95 -11.18
N ALA A 246 -15.64 4.11 -11.18
CA ALA A 246 -14.71 3.13 -11.76
C ALA A 246 -14.72 1.79 -11.00
N ALA A 247 -14.65 1.82 -9.66
CA ALA A 247 -14.74 0.62 -8.84
C ALA A 247 -16.09 -0.11 -9.04
N ALA A 248 -17.19 0.64 -9.05
CA ALA A 248 -18.53 0.12 -9.30
C ALA A 248 -18.66 -0.52 -10.69
N ALA A 249 -18.04 0.06 -11.72
CA ALA A 249 -18.02 -0.50 -13.06
C ALA A 249 -17.27 -1.84 -13.12
N ILE A 250 -16.15 -1.96 -12.39
CA ILE A 250 -15.40 -3.22 -12.28
C ILE A 250 -16.26 -4.29 -11.63
N TYR A 251 -16.89 -4.00 -10.48
CA TYR A 251 -17.78 -4.95 -9.82
C TYR A 251 -18.98 -5.34 -10.69
N ALA A 252 -19.58 -4.39 -11.39
CA ALA A 252 -20.69 -4.67 -12.32
C ALA A 252 -20.30 -5.64 -13.45
N GLY A 253 -19.01 -5.65 -13.83
CA GLY A 253 -18.47 -6.52 -14.87
C GLY A 253 -18.02 -7.90 -14.38
N LYS A 254 -17.95 -8.14 -13.06
CA LYS A 254 -17.59 -9.47 -12.52
C LYS A 254 -18.75 -10.45 -12.76
N ALA A 255 -18.42 -11.67 -13.22
CA ALA A 255 -19.42 -12.72 -13.47
C ALA A 255 -20.08 -13.21 -12.17
N GLU A 256 -19.27 -13.32 -11.11
CA GLU A 256 -19.70 -13.66 -9.76
C GLU A 256 -19.07 -12.67 -8.78
N LEU A 257 -19.82 -12.29 -7.75
CA LEU A 257 -19.35 -11.43 -6.66
C LEU A 257 -19.25 -12.25 -5.39
N ASP A 258 -18.07 -12.31 -4.80
CA ASP A 258 -17.91 -12.88 -3.47
C ASP A 258 -18.49 -11.94 -2.39
N ILE A 259 -18.46 -12.37 -1.13
CA ILE A 259 -19.01 -11.59 -0.01
C ILE A 259 -18.31 -10.24 0.13
N ARG A 260 -16.97 -10.22 -0.04
CA ARG A 260 -16.18 -9.00 0.07
C ARG A 260 -16.47 -8.05 -1.09
N ASP A 261 -16.57 -8.58 -2.31
CA ASP A 261 -16.96 -7.83 -3.50
C ASP A 261 -18.31 -7.16 -3.31
N LYS A 262 -19.33 -7.91 -2.84
CA LYS A 262 -20.67 -7.36 -2.56
C LYS A 262 -20.62 -6.23 -1.54
N GLN A 263 -19.87 -6.39 -0.46
CA GLN A 263 -19.73 -5.36 0.58
C GLN A 263 -19.08 -4.09 0.03
N GLN A 264 -17.99 -4.21 -0.72
CA GLN A 264 -17.29 -3.07 -1.29
C GLN A 264 -18.11 -2.41 -2.41
N TYR A 265 -18.83 -3.19 -3.21
CA TYR A 265 -19.71 -2.65 -4.24
C TYR A 265 -20.89 -1.88 -3.61
N LYS A 266 -21.50 -2.41 -2.54
CA LYS A 266 -22.50 -1.68 -1.76
C LYS A 266 -21.94 -0.38 -1.18
N LYS A 267 -20.72 -0.41 -0.63
CA LYS A 267 -20.03 0.78 -0.11
C LYS A 267 -19.92 1.86 -1.20
N ALA A 268 -19.38 1.49 -2.37
CA ALA A 268 -19.26 2.40 -3.50
C ALA A 268 -20.61 2.96 -3.96
N ALA A 269 -21.64 2.11 -4.10
CA ALA A 269 -22.98 2.53 -4.48
C ALA A 269 -23.62 3.50 -3.46
N SER A 270 -23.43 3.24 -2.16
CA SER A 270 -23.92 4.11 -1.09
C SER A 270 -23.28 5.49 -1.16
N TYR A 271 -21.95 5.57 -1.26
CA TYR A 271 -21.26 6.85 -1.34
C TYR A 271 -21.60 7.62 -2.62
N LEU A 272 -21.78 6.93 -3.74
CA LEU A 272 -22.25 7.58 -4.97
C LEU A 272 -23.66 8.16 -4.78
N ALA A 273 -24.59 7.42 -4.15
CA ALA A 273 -25.91 7.94 -3.83
C ALA A 273 -25.82 9.20 -2.94
N ASP A 274 -24.97 9.19 -1.90
CA ASP A 274 -24.76 10.34 -1.01
C ASP A 274 -24.18 11.56 -1.75
N ILE A 275 -23.21 11.35 -2.65
CA ILE A 275 -22.64 12.41 -3.50
C ILE A 275 -23.72 13.07 -4.35
N PHE A 276 -24.56 12.26 -5.02
CA PHE A 276 -25.65 12.80 -5.85
C PHE A 276 -26.78 13.43 -5.02
N ALA A 277 -27.08 12.89 -3.83
CA ALA A 277 -28.03 13.49 -2.90
C ALA A 277 -27.56 14.87 -2.44
N PHE A 278 -26.26 15.03 -2.15
CA PHE A 278 -25.67 16.34 -1.84
C PHE A 278 -25.79 17.31 -3.02
N LYS A 279 -25.43 16.89 -4.24
CA LYS A 279 -25.58 17.71 -5.45
C LYS A 279 -27.03 18.14 -5.69
N LYS A 280 -27.99 17.23 -5.49
CA LYS A 280 -29.44 17.51 -5.56
C LYS A 280 -29.83 18.60 -4.56
N ALA A 281 -29.37 18.50 -3.30
CA ALA A 281 -29.64 19.50 -2.28
C ALA A 281 -29.06 20.88 -2.64
N MET A 282 -27.82 20.92 -3.15
CA MET A 282 -27.17 22.15 -3.58
C MET A 282 -27.87 22.81 -4.78
N ALA A 283 -28.31 22.02 -5.76
CA ALA A 283 -29.12 22.53 -6.88
C ALA A 283 -30.46 23.12 -6.40
N GLY A 284 -31.11 22.47 -5.44
CA GLY A 284 -32.33 22.96 -4.81
C GLY A 284 -32.13 24.30 -4.07
N LYS A 285 -31.00 24.47 -3.37
CA LYS A 285 -30.65 25.72 -2.66
C LYS A 285 -30.59 26.93 -3.59
N VAL A 286 -30.13 26.75 -4.83
CA VAL A 286 -30.07 27.79 -5.87
C VAL A 286 -31.27 27.76 -6.83
N LYS A 287 -32.30 26.95 -6.53
CA LYS A 287 -33.52 26.79 -7.34
C LYS A 287 -33.25 26.37 -8.80
N ASN A 288 -32.17 25.63 -9.04
CA ASN A 288 -31.88 25.04 -10.35
C ASN A 288 -32.62 23.70 -10.48
N THR A 289 -33.84 23.76 -10.98
CA THR A 289 -34.74 22.59 -11.07
C THR A 289 -34.25 21.52 -12.06
N ALA A 290 -33.55 21.92 -13.13
CA ALA A 290 -33.00 20.99 -14.11
C ALA A 290 -31.90 20.12 -13.49
N ASP A 291 -30.92 20.74 -12.82
CA ASP A 291 -29.86 20.00 -12.13
C ASP A 291 -30.42 19.19 -10.96
N GLN A 292 -31.40 19.74 -10.23
CA GLN A 292 -32.04 19.00 -9.14
C GLN A 292 -32.68 17.69 -9.63
N ALA A 293 -33.40 17.72 -10.76
CA ALA A 293 -34.00 16.54 -11.36
C ALA A 293 -32.93 15.54 -11.87
N LYS A 294 -31.86 16.05 -12.51
CA LYS A 294 -30.73 15.25 -12.96
C LYS A 294 -30.07 14.48 -11.81
N TRP A 295 -29.77 15.16 -10.71
CA TRP A 295 -29.09 14.54 -9.56
C TRP A 295 -30.01 13.60 -8.79
N ALA A 296 -31.32 13.87 -8.74
CA ALA A 296 -32.29 12.93 -8.20
C ALA A 296 -32.33 11.59 -8.98
N ALA A 297 -32.17 11.64 -10.31
CA ALA A 297 -32.10 10.43 -11.13
C ALA A 297 -30.83 9.61 -10.86
N GLU A 298 -29.67 10.26 -10.74
CA GLU A 298 -28.41 9.57 -10.42
C GLU A 298 -28.43 8.99 -8.99
N GLU A 299 -28.90 9.75 -8.00
CA GLU A 299 -29.09 9.24 -6.63
C GLU A 299 -29.98 7.99 -6.62
N LYS A 300 -31.13 8.03 -7.31
CA LYS A 300 -32.02 6.88 -7.41
C LYS A 300 -31.32 5.68 -8.05
N LYS A 301 -30.59 5.88 -9.16
CA LYS A 301 -29.84 4.81 -9.84
C LYS A 301 -28.87 4.10 -8.89
N TRP A 302 -28.16 4.85 -8.04
CA TRP A 302 -27.20 4.27 -7.09
C TRP A 302 -27.86 3.62 -5.87
N ASN A 303 -28.98 4.17 -5.39
CA ASN A 303 -29.81 3.51 -4.37
C ASN A 303 -30.39 2.18 -4.88
N ASP A 304 -30.99 2.18 -6.07
CA ASP A 304 -31.49 0.96 -6.71
C ASP A 304 -30.35 -0.07 -6.89
N ARG A 305 -29.14 0.40 -7.25
CA ARG A 305 -27.96 -0.46 -7.35
C ARG A 305 -27.59 -1.07 -6.00
N TYR A 306 -27.53 -0.28 -4.94
CA TYR A 306 -27.25 -0.76 -3.59
C TYR A 306 -28.22 -1.88 -3.17
N GLU A 307 -29.52 -1.65 -3.39
CA GLU A 307 -30.58 -2.61 -3.05
C GLU A 307 -30.51 -3.90 -3.89
N SER A 308 -30.09 -3.80 -5.15
CA SER A 308 -29.97 -4.95 -6.05
C SER A 308 -28.87 -5.95 -5.63
N ILE A 309 -27.87 -5.50 -4.88
CA ILE A 309 -26.75 -6.34 -4.45
C ILE A 309 -27.24 -7.18 -3.25
N LYS A 310 -27.50 -8.46 -3.47
CA LYS A 310 -27.90 -9.39 -2.39
C LYS A 310 -26.70 -9.82 -1.57
N ASN A 311 -26.85 -9.89 -0.24
CA ASN A 311 -25.82 -10.45 0.66
C ASN A 311 -25.46 -11.89 0.25
#